data_AF-A0A8S3J719-F1
#
_entry.id   AF-A0A8S3J719-F1
#
_cell.length_a   1.000
_cell.length_b   1.000
_cell.length_c   1.000
_cell.angle_alpha   90.00
_cell.angle_beta   90.00
_cell.angle_gamma   90.00
#
_symmetry.space_group_name_H-M   'P 1'
#
loop_
_entity.id
_entity.type
_entity.pdbx_description
1 polymer ?
#
loop_
_entity_poly.entity_id
_entity_poly.type
_entity_poly.pdbx_seq_one_letter_code
_entity_poly.pdbx_strand_id
1 'polypeptide(L)'
;TGLDEATDPWGVKVERVEVKDVRLPVALQKAMAAEAEASRDARAKIIAAEGEMKASRSLKVAADTINESPIAMQLRYLQTLTQIAAERNSTIVFPIPIELMQMVPHSRR
;
A
#
# COMPACT_ATOMS: atom_id res chain seq x y z
N THR A 1 -19.85 40.36 9.04
CA THR A 1 -20.09 41.81 9.01
C THR A 1 -20.75 42.35 10.27
N GLY A 2 -21.54 41.57 11.03
CA GLY A 2 -22.28 42.11 12.19
C GLY A 2 -21.50 42.56 13.44
N LEU A 3 -20.17 42.35 13.53
CA LEU A 3 -19.39 42.83 14.68
C LEU A 3 -18.83 44.24 14.45
N ASP A 4 -18.40 44.55 13.22
CA ASP A 4 -17.83 45.87 12.85
C ASP A 4 -18.91 46.96 12.93
N GLU A 5 -20.10 46.65 12.38
CA GLU A 5 -21.29 47.52 12.41
C GLU A 5 -21.80 47.80 13.84
N ALA A 6 -21.60 46.86 14.77
CA ALA A 6 -21.98 47.04 16.17
C ALA A 6 -20.99 47.93 16.96
N THR A 7 -19.75 48.06 16.48
CA THR A 7 -18.68 48.83 17.14
C THR A 7 -18.48 50.25 16.58
N ASP A 8 -19.11 50.56 15.44
CA ASP A 8 -19.07 51.89 14.80
C ASP A 8 -19.48 53.05 15.72
N PRO A 9 -20.55 52.95 16.56
CA PRO A 9 -20.92 54.04 17.47
C PRO A 9 -19.89 54.35 18.56
N TRP A 10 -18.99 53.40 18.83
CA TRP A 10 -17.91 53.56 19.81
C TRP A 10 -16.61 54.07 19.16
N GLY A 11 -16.60 54.29 17.84
CA GLY A 11 -15.42 54.78 17.11
C GLY A 11 -14.29 53.76 17.02
N VAL A 12 -14.59 52.47 17.20
CA VAL A 12 -13.60 51.37 17.18
C VAL A 12 -13.77 50.56 15.89
N LYS A 13 -12.68 50.44 15.12
CA LYS A 13 -12.64 49.66 13.88
C LYS A 13 -12.12 48.24 14.14
N VAL A 14 -12.85 47.21 13.74
CA VAL A 14 -12.46 45.81 13.97
C VAL A 14 -11.65 45.28 12.78
N GLU A 15 -10.34 45.07 12.95
CA GLU A 15 -9.47 44.59 11.86
C GLU A 15 -9.55 43.08 11.61
N ARG A 16 -9.75 42.26 12.65
CA ARG A 16 -9.80 40.80 12.55
C ARG A 16 -10.49 40.18 13.75
N VAL A 17 -11.30 39.16 13.48
CA VAL A 17 -11.96 38.33 14.49
C VAL A 17 -11.45 36.90 14.34
N GLU A 18 -10.86 36.38 15.40
CA GLU A 18 -10.40 34.99 15.49
C GLU A 18 -11.13 34.28 16.62
N VAL A 19 -11.49 33.02 16.39
CA VAL A 19 -12.06 32.16 17.43
C VAL A 19 -10.91 31.64 18.28
N LYS A 20 -10.90 32.00 19.56
CA LYS A 20 -9.80 31.66 20.47
C LYS A 20 -9.89 30.23 21.00
N ASP A 21 -11.03 29.87 21.59
CA ASP A 21 -11.23 28.54 22.20
C ASP A 21 -12.67 28.07 21.98
N VAL A 22 -12.82 26.83 21.51
CA VAL A 22 -14.11 26.12 21.45
C VAL A 22 -14.02 24.93 22.39
N ARG A 23 -14.89 24.88 23.40
CA ARG A 23 -14.94 23.77 24.36
C ARG A 23 -16.09 22.85 24.03
N LEU A 24 -15.76 21.64 23.60
CA LEU A 24 -16.72 20.57 23.39
C LEU A 24 -16.91 19.78 24.70
N PRO A 25 -18.12 19.29 25.00
CA PRO A 25 -18.33 18.36 26.11
C PRO A 25 -17.46 17.11 25.97
N VAL A 26 -16.85 16.64 27.06
CA VAL A 26 -15.92 15.49 27.07
C VAL A 26 -16.56 14.23 26.47
N ALA A 27 -17.85 14.00 26.73
CA ALA A 27 -18.58 12.86 26.19
C ALA A 27 -18.66 12.89 24.65
N LEU A 28 -18.91 14.06 24.07
CA LEU A 28 -19.01 14.26 22.62
C LEU A 28 -17.64 14.15 21.95
N GLN A 29 -16.59 14.70 22.58
CA GLN A 29 -15.21 14.56 22.07
C GLN A 29 -14.78 13.09 21.98
N LYS A 30 -15.12 12.27 22.98
CA LYS A 30 -14.84 10.83 22.97
C LYS A 30 -15.62 10.09 21.89
N ALA A 31 -16.92 10.39 21.74
CA ALA A 31 -17.76 9.78 20.72
C ALA A 31 -17.26 10.11 19.30
N MET A 32 -16.92 11.38 19.06
CA MET A 32 -16.34 11.83 17.79
C MET A 32 -15.00 11.16 17.49
N ALA A 33 -14.11 11.01 18.48
CA ALA A 33 -12.84 10.33 18.30
C ALA A 33 -13.03 8.86 17.91
N ALA A 34 -13.93 8.15 18.60
CA ALA A 34 -14.22 6.75 18.31
C ALA A 34 -14.85 6.56 16.91
N GLU A 35 -15.77 7.45 16.52
CA GLU A 35 -16.36 7.43 15.17
C GLU A 35 -15.32 7.73 14.09
N ALA A 36 -14.45 8.72 14.31
CA ALA A 36 -13.39 9.07 13.38
C ALA A 36 -12.38 7.92 13.20
N GLU A 37 -12.02 7.23 14.29
CA GLU A 37 -11.15 6.05 14.24
C GLU A 37 -11.81 4.90 13.47
N ALA A 38 -13.06 4.56 13.78
CA ALA A 38 -13.79 3.52 13.06
C ALA A 38 -13.93 3.81 11.57
N SER A 39 -14.25 5.06 11.21
CA SER A 39 -14.35 5.51 9.82
C SER A 39 -12.99 5.44 9.10
N ARG A 40 -11.91 5.82 9.79
CA ARG A 40 -10.54 5.72 9.27
C ARG A 40 -10.14 4.28 9.01
N ASP A 41 -10.38 3.38 9.96
CA ASP A 41 -10.03 1.96 9.83
C ASP A 41 -10.83 1.27 8.73
N ALA A 42 -12.13 1.58 8.61
CA ALA A 42 -12.96 1.08 7.51
C ALA A 42 -12.41 1.53 6.15
N ARG A 43 -12.06 2.82 6.01
CA ARG A 43 -11.46 3.35 4.77
C ARG A 43 -10.10 2.72 4.47
N ALA A 44 -9.26 2.52 5.49
CA ALA A 44 -7.97 1.87 5.32
C ALA A 44 -8.10 0.45 4.75
N LYS A 45 -9.08 -0.33 5.24
CA LYS A 45 -9.37 -1.68 4.72
C LYS A 45 -9.81 -1.66 3.26
N ILE A 46 -10.68 -0.71 2.88
CA ILE A 46 -11.13 -0.56 1.50
C ILE A 46 -9.94 -0.26 0.58
N ILE A 47 -9.10 0.72 0.95
CA ILE A 47 -7.93 1.10 0.16
C ILE A 47 -6.95 -0.08 0.03
N ALA A 48 -6.73 -0.83 1.10
CA ALA A 48 -5.88 -2.02 1.06
C ALA A 48 -6.43 -3.08 0.09
N ALA A 49 -7.72 -3.40 0.17
CA ALA A 49 -8.37 -4.37 -0.71
C ALA A 49 -8.35 -3.93 -2.19
N GLU A 50 -8.59 -2.65 -2.46
CA GLU A 50 -8.49 -2.08 -3.81
C GLU A 50 -7.06 -2.14 -4.35
N GLY A 51 -6.08 -1.81 -3.50
CA GLY A 51 -4.66 -1.92 -3.81
C GLY A 51 -4.25 -3.36 -4.14
N GLU A 52 -4.71 -4.32 -3.35
CA GLU A 52 -4.45 -5.75 -3.56
C GLU A 52 -5.10 -6.27 -4.84
N MET A 53 -6.34 -5.88 -5.13
CA MET A 53 -7.00 -6.23 -6.39
C MET A 53 -6.24 -5.68 -7.59
N LYS A 54 -5.80 -4.41 -7.53
CA LYS A 54 -5.04 -3.78 -8.61
C LYS A 54 -3.70 -4.49 -8.82
N ALA A 55 -2.97 -4.77 -7.74
CA ALA A 55 -1.71 -5.50 -7.79
C ALA A 55 -1.91 -6.91 -8.39
N SER A 56 -2.93 -7.63 -7.95
CA SER A 56 -3.27 -8.98 -8.44
C SER A 56 -3.59 -8.98 -9.93
N ARG A 57 -4.34 -7.99 -10.43
CA ARG A 57 -4.61 -7.85 -11.87
C ARG A 57 -3.34 -7.60 -12.67
N SER A 58 -2.48 -6.69 -12.21
CA SER A 58 -1.20 -6.43 -12.88
C SER A 58 -0.29 -7.66 -12.89
N LEU A 59 -0.22 -8.41 -11.79
CA LEU A 59 0.55 -9.65 -11.71
C LEU A 59 -0.01 -10.73 -12.64
N LYS A 60 -1.34 -10.86 -12.74
CA LYS A 60 -1.98 -11.78 -13.68
C LYS A 60 -1.59 -11.45 -15.12
N VAL A 61 -1.71 -10.19 -15.53
CA VAL A 61 -1.33 -9.75 -16.88
C VAL A 61 0.14 -10.06 -17.15
N ALA A 62 1.03 -9.76 -16.19
CA ALA A 62 2.45 -10.09 -16.33
C ALA A 62 2.69 -11.60 -16.46
N ALA A 63 1.96 -12.44 -15.69
CA ALA A 63 2.06 -13.89 -15.79
C ALA A 63 1.57 -14.41 -17.15
N ASP A 64 0.44 -13.90 -17.64
CA ASP A 64 -0.13 -14.27 -18.94
C ASP A 64 0.86 -13.91 -20.07
N THR A 65 1.43 -12.69 -20.06
CA THR A 65 2.45 -12.27 -21.04
C THR A 65 3.71 -13.13 -20.98
N ILE A 66 4.11 -13.59 -19.80
CA ILE A 66 5.28 -14.47 -19.66
C ILE A 66 4.99 -15.88 -20.18
N ASN A 67 3.75 -16.35 -20.03
CA ASN A 67 3.32 -17.63 -20.57
C ASN A 67 3.28 -17.63 -22.11
N GLU A 68 3.02 -16.48 -22.74
CA GLU A 68 3.06 -16.35 -24.21
C GLU A 68 4.44 -16.62 -24.82
N SER A 69 5.53 -16.40 -24.06
CA SER A 69 6.90 -16.64 -24.53
C SER A 69 7.70 -17.48 -23.54
N PRO A 70 7.94 -18.78 -23.82
CA PRO A 70 8.73 -19.65 -22.95
C PRO A 70 10.14 -19.12 -22.65
N ILE A 71 10.71 -18.33 -23.55
CA ILE A 71 12.03 -17.70 -23.38
C ILE A 71 12.03 -16.62 -22.28
N ALA A 72 10.87 -16.01 -21.98
CA ALA A 72 10.75 -14.97 -20.96
C ALA A 72 11.06 -15.50 -19.56
N MET A 73 10.64 -16.72 -19.23
CA MET A 73 10.96 -17.35 -17.95
C MET A 73 12.46 -17.62 -17.81
N GLN A 74 13.13 -18.03 -18.89
CA GLN A 74 14.56 -18.26 -18.88
C GLN A 74 15.36 -16.97 -18.75
N LEU A 75 14.94 -15.89 -19.41
CA LEU A 75 15.54 -14.56 -19.21
C LEU A 75 15.37 -14.07 -17.77
N ARG A 76 14.17 -14.26 -17.17
CA ARG A 76 13.94 -13.91 -15.77
C ARG A 76 14.80 -14.73 -14.82
N TYR A 77 14.99 -16.02 -15.09
CA TYR A 77 15.91 -16.88 -14.34
C TYR A 77 17.35 -16.33 -14.39
N LEU A 78 17.85 -15.98 -15.58
CA LEU A 78 19.17 -15.37 -15.73
C LEU A 78 19.29 -14.03 -14.98
N GLN A 79 18.26 -13.18 -15.02
CA GLN A 79 18.21 -11.94 -14.24
C GLN A 79 18.30 -12.21 -12.73
N THR A 80 17.53 -13.18 -12.21
CA THR A 80 17.61 -13.55 -10.79
C THR A 80 19.00 -14.05 -10.41
N LEU A 81 19.66 -14.83 -11.27
CA LEU A 81 21.04 -15.27 -11.04
C LEU A 81 22.01 -14.09 -11.01
N THR A 82 21.87 -13.11 -11.91
CA THR A 82 22.73 -11.92 -11.90
C THR A 82 22.53 -11.07 -10.64
N GLN A 83 21.28 -10.95 -10.15
CA GLN A 83 20.97 -10.24 -8.91
C GLN A 83 21.56 -10.95 -7.68
N ILE A 84 21.40 -12.28 -7.60
CA ILE A 84 21.99 -13.10 -6.52
C ILE A 84 23.51 -13.04 -6.58
N ALA A 85 24.12 -13.07 -7.76
CA ALA A 85 25.58 -12.96 -7.91
C ALA A 85 26.11 -11.57 -7.49
N ALA A 86 25.30 -10.52 -7.62
CA ALA A 86 25.64 -9.17 -7.15
C ALA A 86 25.55 -9.04 -5.62
N GLU A 87 24.56 -9.70 -5.00
CA GLU A 87 24.42 -9.81 -3.54
C GLU A 87 25.35 -10.91 -3.01
N ARG A 88 26.59 -10.55 -2.67
CA ARG A 88 27.65 -11.44 -2.14
C ARG A 88 27.20 -12.37 -0.98
N ASN A 89 26.48 -13.46 -1.25
CA ASN A 89 26.09 -14.46 -0.25
C ASN A 89 26.36 -15.88 -0.78
N SER A 90 27.32 -16.56 -0.16
CA SER A 90 28.05 -17.72 -0.71
C SER A 90 27.29 -19.05 -0.62
N THR A 91 25.97 -19.04 -0.43
CA THR A 91 25.15 -20.27 -0.40
C THR A 91 24.07 -20.20 -1.48
N ILE A 92 24.37 -20.80 -2.63
CA ILE A 92 23.43 -20.92 -3.76
C ILE A 92 22.57 -22.15 -3.49
N VAL A 93 21.35 -21.95 -2.99
CA VAL A 93 20.33 -23.00 -2.96
C VAL A 93 19.75 -23.09 -4.36
N PHE A 94 20.15 -24.12 -5.09
CA PHE A 94 19.71 -24.37 -6.46
C PHE A 94 18.47 -25.28 -6.42
N PRO A 95 17.26 -24.77 -6.68
CA PRO A 95 16.11 -25.65 -6.87
C PRO A 95 16.31 -26.35 -8.22
N ILE A 96 16.70 -27.62 -8.19
CA ILE A 96 16.73 -28.45 -9.41
C ILE A 96 15.27 -28.63 -9.88
N PRO A 97 14.95 -28.24 -11.12
CA PRO A 97 13.65 -28.49 -11.73
C PRO A 97 13.26 -29.96 -11.60
N ILE A 98 12.02 -30.24 -11.19
CA ILE A 98 11.53 -31.62 -10.95
C ILE A 98 11.61 -32.46 -12.24
N GLU A 99 11.57 -31.82 -13.40
CA GLU A 99 11.75 -32.42 -14.72
C GLU A 99 13.11 -33.13 -14.85
N LEU A 100 14.17 -32.61 -14.23
CA LEU A 100 15.51 -33.23 -14.23
C LEU A 100 15.58 -34.44 -13.29
N MET A 101 14.78 -34.48 -12.22
CA MET A 101 14.69 -35.67 -11.35
C MET A 101 14.03 -36.86 -12.06
N GLN A 102 13.10 -36.60 -12.99
CA GLN A 102 12.43 -37.66 -13.76
C GLN A 102 13.33 -38.29 -14.84
N MET A 103 14.42 -37.61 -15.21
CA MET A 103 15.41 -38.07 -16.20
C MET A 103 16.40 -39.09 -15.63
N VAL A 104 16.38 -39.37 -14.31
CA VAL A 104 17.24 -40.41 -13.71
C VAL A 104 16.66 -41.79 -14.05
N PRO A 105 17.35 -42.61 -14.87
CA PRO A 105 16.87 -43.93 -15.23
C PRO A 105 16.89 -44.78 -13.96
N HIS A 106 15.73 -45.31 -13.57
CA HIS A 106 15.64 -46.30 -12.52
C HIS A 106 16.25 -47.60 -13.06
N SER A 107 17.54 -47.81 -12.81
CA SER A 107 18.17 -49.12 -12.98
C SER A 107 17.50 -50.08 -12.00
N ARG A 108 16.54 -50.85 -12.52
CA ARG A 108 15.95 -51.99 -11.82
C ARG A 108 17.06 -53.00 -11.53
N ARG A 109 17.28 -53.28 -10.26
CA ARG A 109 17.72 -54.60 -9.79
C ARG A 109 16.57 -55.23 -9.03
#